data_AF-G9K765-F1
#
_entry.id   AF-G9K765-F1
#
_cell.length_a   1.000
_cell.length_b   1.000
_cell.length_c   1.000
_cell.angle_alpha   90.00
_cell.angle_beta   90.00
_cell.angle_gamma   90.00
#
_symmetry.space_group_name_H-M   'P 1'
#
loop_
_entity.id
_entity.type
_entity.pdbx_description
1 polymer ?
#
loop_
_entity_poly.entity_id
_entity_poly.type
_entity_poly.pdbx_seq_one_letter_code
_entity_poly.pdbx_strand_id
1 'polypeptide(L)'
;KFLVRASYLEIYNEDVRDLLGTDTKQKLELKEHPERGVYVKGLSMHTVHSVAQCERIMETGWKNRSVGYTLMNKDSSRSHSI
;
A
#
# COMPACT_ATOMS: atom_id res chain seq x y z
N LYS A 1 -10.58 21.28 13.16
CA LYS A 1 -10.81 20.64 11.83
C LYS A 1 -9.76 19.55 11.66
N PHE A 2 -10.13 18.36 11.21
CA PHE A 2 -9.21 17.23 11.07
C PHE A 2 -9.04 16.86 9.59
N LEU A 3 -7.86 16.40 9.23
CA LEU A 3 -7.55 15.84 7.92
C LEU A 3 -7.12 14.39 8.13
N VAL A 4 -7.86 13.46 7.55
CA VAL A 4 -7.51 12.03 7.59
C VAL A 4 -6.96 11.64 6.22
N ARG A 5 -5.82 10.95 6.21
CA ARG A 5 -5.22 10.39 5.00
C ARG A 5 -4.91 8.93 5.24
N ALA A 6 -5.03 8.14 4.18
CA ALA A 6 -4.71 6.72 4.20
C ALA A 6 -3.72 6.41 3.07
N SER A 7 -2.79 5.52 3.37
CA SER A 7 -1.93 4.80 2.43
C SER A 7 -2.08 3.32 2.72
N TYR A 8 -1.86 2.48 1.72
CA TYR A 8 -1.89 1.03 1.93
C TYR A 8 -0.84 0.40 1.03
N LEU A 9 0.08 -0.36 1.63
CA LEU A 9 1.19 -1.00 0.92
C LEU A 9 1.33 -2.47 1.29
N GLU A 10 2.03 -3.22 0.46
CA GLU A 10 2.52 -4.55 0.82
C GLU A 10 4.04 -4.62 0.71
N ILE A 11 4.63 -5.42 1.59
CA ILE A 11 6.01 -5.88 1.49
C ILE A 11 5.94 -7.34 1.06
N TYR A 12 6.44 -7.63 -0.13
CA TYR A 12 6.46 -8.97 -0.70
C TYR A 12 7.83 -9.23 -1.31
N ASN A 13 8.50 -10.30 -0.84
CA ASN A 13 9.84 -10.65 -1.30
C ASN A 13 10.81 -9.45 -1.23
N GLU A 14 10.80 -8.74 -0.09
CA GLU A 14 11.60 -7.53 0.18
C GLU A 14 11.30 -6.31 -0.71
N ASP A 15 10.34 -6.42 -1.64
CA ASP A 15 9.86 -5.30 -2.42
C ASP A 15 8.68 -4.60 -1.73
N VAL A 16 8.74 -3.27 -1.62
CA VAL A 16 7.61 -2.44 -1.18
C VAL A 16 6.76 -2.08 -2.39
N ARG A 17 5.44 -2.25 -2.31
CA ARG A 17 4.49 -1.93 -3.37
C ARG A 17 3.31 -1.16 -2.84
N ASP A 18 2.87 -0.15 -3.58
CA ASP A 18 1.68 0.63 -3.25
C ASP A 18 0.42 -0.06 -3.78
N LEU A 19 -0.49 -0.42 -2.87
CA LEU A 19 -1.75 -1.09 -3.20
C LEU A 19 -2.82 -0.11 -3.68
N LEU A 20 -2.61 1.19 -3.56
CA LEU A 20 -3.54 2.26 -3.97
C LEU A 20 -2.97 3.13 -5.08
N GLY A 21 -1.74 2.83 -5.53
CA GLY A 21 -1.07 3.52 -6.63
C GLY A 21 -1.64 3.15 -8.00
N THR A 22 -1.29 3.92 -9.01
CA THR A 22 -1.69 3.65 -10.41
C THR A 22 -1.02 2.40 -10.97
N ASP A 23 0.21 2.11 -10.52
CA ASP A 23 0.94 0.89 -10.87
C ASP A 23 1.29 0.11 -9.60
N THR A 24 0.52 -0.93 -9.33
CA THR A 24 0.67 -1.79 -8.13
C THR A 24 1.83 -2.76 -8.23
N LYS A 25 2.49 -2.85 -9.39
CA LYS A 25 3.70 -3.67 -9.59
C LYS A 25 4.97 -2.85 -9.43
N GLN A 26 4.86 -1.52 -9.40
CA GLN A 26 5.98 -0.64 -9.18
C GLN A 26 6.60 -0.89 -7.81
N LYS A 27 7.91 -1.15 -7.80
CA LYS A 27 8.69 -1.23 -6.57
C LYS A 27 8.96 0.18 -6.05
N LEU A 28 8.67 0.41 -4.78
CA LEU A 28 8.95 1.66 -4.11
C LEU A 28 10.21 1.56 -3.26
N GLU A 29 10.94 2.66 -3.20
CA GLU A 29 12.18 2.77 -2.43
C GLU A 29 11.89 3.21 -0.99
N LEU A 30 12.50 2.55 -0.02
CA LEU A 30 12.62 3.05 1.35
C LEU A 30 13.71 4.13 1.41
N LYS A 31 13.40 5.24 2.08
CA LYS A 31 14.32 6.35 2.30
C LYS A 31 14.27 6.80 3.75
N GLU A 32 15.34 7.42 4.20
CA GLU A 32 15.43 7.99 5.54
C GLU A 32 15.52 9.52 5.46
N HIS A 33 14.78 10.20 6.32
CA HIS A 33 14.86 11.64 6.49
C HIS A 33 15.18 11.97 7.95
N PRO A 34 16.15 12.87 8.24
CA PRO A 34 16.61 13.15 9.60
C PRO A 34 15.48 13.49 10.61
N GLU A 35 14.43 14.18 10.16
CA GLU A 35 13.30 14.59 11.01
C GLU A 35 12.09 13.64 10.95
N ARG A 36 11.96 12.85 9.87
CA ARG A 36 10.75 12.06 9.58
C ARG A 36 10.95 10.56 9.82
N GLY A 37 12.20 10.14 9.99
CA GLY A 37 12.59 8.74 10.03
C GLY A 37 12.48 8.08 8.66
N VAL A 38 12.27 6.76 8.66
CA VAL A 38 12.12 5.95 7.45
C VAL A 38 10.75 6.18 6.83
N TYR A 39 10.72 6.42 5.52
CA TYR A 39 9.50 6.60 4.73
C TYR A 39 9.63 5.93 3.37
N VAL A 40 8.48 5.61 2.76
CA VAL A 40 8.43 5.03 1.42
C VAL A 40 8.29 6.16 0.39
N LYS A 41 9.30 6.33 -0.46
CA LYS A 41 9.27 7.36 -1.50
C LYS A 41 8.27 6.97 -2.59
N GLY A 42 7.32 7.86 -2.86
CA GLY A 42 6.32 7.68 -3.91
C GLY A 42 5.07 6.93 -3.47
N LEU A 43 4.93 6.59 -2.19
CA LEU A 43 3.72 6.00 -1.63
C LEU A 43 2.54 6.98 -1.77
N SER A 44 1.45 6.53 -2.40
CA SER A 44 0.25 7.32 -2.56
C SER A 44 -0.46 7.55 -1.22
N MET A 45 -1.02 8.75 -1.08
CA MET A 45 -1.66 9.20 0.15
C MET A 45 -3.02 9.82 -0.20
N HIS A 46 -4.08 9.10 0.13
CA HIS A 46 -5.45 9.44 -0.25
C HIS A 46 -6.18 10.12 0.90
N THR A 47 -6.83 11.25 0.64
CA THR A 47 -7.61 11.95 1.66
C THR A 47 -8.96 11.25 1.88
N VAL A 48 -9.30 11.00 3.14
CA VAL A 48 -10.50 10.29 3.55
C VAL A 48 -11.40 11.22 4.35
N HIS A 49 -12.66 11.36 3.93
CA HIS A 49 -13.64 12.25 4.54
C HIS A 49 -14.78 11.51 5.23
N SER A 50 -14.87 10.19 5.06
CA SER A 50 -15.91 9.37 5.68
C SER A 50 -15.47 7.92 5.84
N VAL A 51 -16.15 7.19 6.73
CA VAL A 51 -15.95 5.75 6.93
C VAL A 51 -16.12 4.99 5.62
N ALA A 52 -17.14 5.33 4.82
CA ALA A 52 -17.37 4.70 3.52
C ALA A 52 -16.22 4.93 2.52
N GLN A 53 -15.51 6.07 2.57
CA GLN A 53 -14.31 6.27 1.76
C GLN A 53 -13.15 5.39 2.25
N CYS A 54 -13.02 5.21 3.57
CA CYS A 54 -12.03 4.32 4.16
C CYS A 54 -12.27 2.86 3.73
N GLU A 55 -13.51 2.38 3.82
CA GLU A 55 -13.89 1.03 3.40
C GLU A 55 -13.59 0.77 1.93
N ARG A 56 -13.87 1.75 1.05
CA ARG A 56 -13.52 1.65 -0.37
C ARG A 56 -12.03 1.55 -0.61
N ILE A 57 -11.23 2.37 0.09
CA ILE A 57 -9.76 2.31 0.01
C ILE A 57 -9.25 0.93 0.46
N MET A 58 -9.78 0.42 1.56
CA MET A 58 -9.43 -0.92 2.06
C MET A 58 -9.79 -2.01 1.06
N GLU A 59 -10.98 -1.97 0.46
CA GLU A 59 -11.42 -2.93 -0.55
C GLU A 59 -10.57 -2.85 -1.83
N THR A 60 -10.24 -1.65 -2.30
CA THR A 60 -9.35 -1.43 -3.46
C THR A 60 -7.97 -2.02 -3.18
N GLY A 61 -7.35 -1.70 -2.04
CA GLY A 61 -6.04 -2.24 -1.71
C GLY A 61 -6.07 -3.76 -1.53
N TRP A 62 -7.13 -4.32 -0.94
CA TRP A 62 -7.32 -5.77 -0.83
C TRP A 62 -7.43 -6.45 -2.21
N LYS A 63 -8.14 -5.85 -3.16
CA LYS A 63 -8.21 -6.36 -4.54
C LYS A 63 -6.89 -6.23 -5.28
N ASN A 64 -6.08 -5.23 -4.97
CA ASN A 64 -4.77 -5.05 -5.60
C ASN A 64 -3.70 -5.94 -4.96
N ARG A 65 -3.87 -6.26 -3.67
CA ARG A 65 -3.03 -7.18 -2.93
C ARG A 65 -3.02 -8.52 -3.64
N SER A 66 -1.85 -8.92 -4.12
CA SER A 66 -1.61 -10.26 -4.66
C SER A 66 -2.51 -10.72 -5.84
N VAL A 67 -3.08 -9.81 -6.64
CA VAL A 67 -3.66 -10.17 -7.97
C VAL A 67 -2.57 -10.26 -9.05
N GLY A 68 -1.31 -9.92 -8.73
CA GLY A 68 -0.21 -9.86 -9.67
C GLY A 68 0.55 -11.18 -9.98
N TYR A 69 0.30 -12.30 -9.30
CA TYR A 69 1.04 -13.55 -9.52
C TYR A 69 0.09 -14.74 -9.80
N THR A 70 0.01 -15.06 -11.08
CA THR A 70 -0.27 -16.38 -11.68
C THR A 70 -0.35 -17.56 -10.70
N LEU A 71 -1.50 -18.25 -10.66
CA LEU A 71 -1.77 -19.71 -10.49
C LEU A 71 -0.83 -20.65 -9.67
N MET A 72 0.19 -20.16 -8.98
CA MET A 72 1.30 -20.93 -8.42
C MET A 72 1.74 -20.47 -7.03
N ASN A 73 1.30 -19.31 -6.53
CA ASN A 73 1.59 -18.86 -5.16
C ASN A 73 0.33 -18.30 -4.50
N LYS A 74 -0.53 -19.21 -4.04
CA LYS A 74 -1.85 -18.91 -3.44
C LYS A 74 -1.77 -18.37 -2.01
N ASP A 75 -0.57 -18.18 -1.46
CA ASP A 75 -0.39 -18.00 -0.03
C ASP A 75 -0.07 -16.54 0.33
N SER A 76 -1.12 -15.83 0.76
CA SER A 76 -1.06 -14.51 1.40
C SER A 76 -0.21 -14.48 2.69
N SER A 77 0.29 -15.64 3.15
CA SER A 77 1.17 -15.79 4.30
C SER A 77 2.58 -15.21 4.09
N ARG A 78 2.96 -14.90 2.84
CA ARG A 78 4.30 -14.37 2.51
C ARG A 78 4.33 -12.86 2.24
N SER A 79 3.20 -12.16 2.28
CA SER A 79 3.15 -10.70 2.16
C SER A 79 2.67 -10.05 3.44
N HIS A 80 3.37 -8.99 3.87
CA HIS A 80 2.96 -8.14 4.99
C HIS A 80 2.31 -6.89 4.44
N SER A 81 1.06 -6.62 4.80
CA SER A 81 0.36 -5.40 4.36
C SER A 81 0.22 -4.41 5.51
N ILE A 82 0.47 -3.13 5.23
CA ILE A 82 0.58 -2.03 6.18
C ILE A 82 -0.25 -0.84 5.70
#